data_AF-A0A7C5A8P1-F1
#
_entry.id   AF-A0A7C5A8P1-F1
#
_cell.length_a   1.000
_cell.length_b   1.000
_cell.length_c   1.000
_cell.angle_alpha   90.00
_cell.angle_beta   90.00
_cell.angle_gamma   90.00
#
_symmetry.space_group_name_H-M   'P 1'
#
loop_
_entity.id
_entity.type
_entity.pdbx_description
1 polymer ?
#
loop_
_entity_poly.entity_id
_entity_poly.type
_entity_poly.pdbx_seq_one_letter_code
_entity_poly.pdbx_strand_id
1 'polypeptide(L)' 'MGKESPKKRRFKIKQKKKKREKIKKLKEKLKKAQNEKERQKIIDKILRIDPWHSYGFLEEFLKSIDKEKEGAKV' A
#
# COMPACT_ATOMS: atom_id res chain seq x y z
N MET A 1 21.08 -19.28 -18.32
CA MET A 1 20.17 -19.07 -17.16
C MET A 1 19.33 -20.34 -16.94
N GLY A 2 19.45 -21.00 -15.79
CA GLY A 2 18.67 -22.21 -15.49
C GLY A 2 17.17 -21.91 -15.29
N LYS A 3 16.29 -22.80 -15.76
CA LYS A 3 14.84 -22.67 -15.57
C LYS A 3 14.50 -22.74 -14.07
N GLU A 4 13.73 -21.77 -13.58
CA GLU A 4 13.31 -21.75 -12.17
C GLU A 4 12.38 -22.93 -11.86
N SER A 5 12.69 -23.68 -10.78
CA SER A 5 11.84 -24.77 -10.32
C SER A 5 10.40 -24.30 -10.03
N PRO A 6 9.37 -25.06 -10.42
CA PRO A 6 7.97 -24.72 -10.15
C PRO A 6 7.68 -24.42 -8.67
N LYS A 7 8.35 -25.11 -7.74
CA LYS A 7 8.21 -24.89 -6.29
C LYS A 7 8.72 -23.51 -5.86
N LYS A 8 9.90 -23.10 -6.36
CA LYS A 8 10.49 -21.78 -6.10
C LYS A 8 9.61 -20.67 -6.69
N ARG A 9 9.09 -20.87 -7.91
CA ARG A 9 8.14 -19.94 -8.55
C ARG A 9 6.86 -19.75 -7.73
N ARG A 10 6.23 -20.85 -7.29
CA ARG A 10 5.01 -20.79 -6.45
C ARG A 10 5.27 -20.07 -5.12
N PHE A 11 6.42 -20.32 -4.48
CA PHE A 11 6.81 -19.64 -3.25
C PHE A 11 6.94 -18.12 -3.45
N LYS A 12 7.67 -17.68 -4.48
CA LYS A 12 7.79 -16.25 -4.81
C LYS A 12 6.43 -15.60 -5.07
N ILE A 13 5.55 -16.27 -5.81
CA ILE A 13 4.18 -15.78 -6.06
C ILE A 13 3.42 -15.64 -4.74
N LYS A 14 3.49 -16.62 -3.84
CA LYS A 14 2.83 -16.58 -2.53
C LYS A 14 3.32 -15.38 -1.70
N GLN A 15 4.63 -15.13 -1.67
CA GLN A 15 5.20 -13.98 -0.96
C GLN A 15 4.75 -12.64 -1.58
N LYS A 16 4.73 -12.54 -2.91
CA LYS A 16 4.19 -11.36 -3.62
C LYS A 16 2.72 -11.11 -3.29
N LYS A 17 1.89 -12.16 -3.25
CA LYS A 17 0.46 -12.06 -2.86
C LYS A 17 0.31 -11.55 -1.43
N LYS A 18 1.03 -12.15 -0.47
CA LYS A 18 1.01 -11.72 0.94
C LYS A 18 1.42 -10.25 1.11
N LYS A 19 2.48 -9.81 0.40
CA LYS A 19 2.91 -8.41 0.42
C LYS A 19 1.81 -7.47 -0.10
N ARG A 20 1.20 -7.79 -1.24
CA ARG A 20 0.11 -7.01 -1.84
C ARG A 20 -1.10 -6.92 -0.92
N GLU A 21 -1.53 -8.03 -0.31
CA GLU A 21 -2.63 -8.04 0.65
C GLU A 21 -2.35 -7.18 1.87
N LYS A 22 -1.11 -7.22 2.41
CA LYS A 22 -0.71 -6.39 3.54
C LYS A 22 -0.75 -4.90 3.20
N ILE A 23 -0.24 -4.52 2.02
CA ILE A 23 -0.31 -3.13 1.53
C ILE A 23 -1.77 -2.70 1.31
N LYS A 24 -2.61 -3.57 0.72
CA LYS A 24 -4.05 -3.28 0.54
C LYS A 24 -4.73 -2.95 1.88
N LYS A 25 -4.52 -3.77 2.91
CA LYS A 25 -5.05 -3.53 4.25
C LYS A 25 -4.54 -2.22 4.86
N LEU A 26 -3.28 -1.86 4.62
CA LEU A 26 -2.73 -0.57 5.08
C LEU A 26 -3.37 0.61 4.34
N LYS A 27 -3.60 0.51 3.03
CA LYS A 27 -4.30 1.53 2.24
C LYS A 27 -5.75 1.72 2.70
N GLU A 28 -6.46 0.64 3.04
CA GLU A 28 -7.80 0.72 3.61
C GLU A 28 -7.81 1.42 4.98
N LYS A 29 -6.81 1.15 5.83
CA LYS A 29 -6.63 1.89 7.09
C LYS A 29 -6.31 3.37 6.84
N LEU A 30 -5.50 3.67 5.83
CA LEU A 30 -5.15 5.04 5.46
C LEU A 30 -6.39 5.84 5.07
N LYS A 31 -7.31 5.25 4.28
CA LYS A 31 -8.59 5.89 3.91
C LYS A 31 -9.44 6.28 5.13
N LYS A 32 -9.46 5.42 6.14
CA LYS A 32 -10.24 5.62 7.38
C LYS A 32 -9.56 6.53 8.40
N ALA A 33 -8.26 6.77 8.28
CA ALA A 33 -7.52 7.58 9.23
C ALA A 33 -8.03 9.04 9.20
N GLN A 34 -8.39 9.55 10.38
CA GLN A 34 -8.88 10.93 10.56
C GLN A 34 -7.73 11.90 10.84
N ASN A 35 -6.64 11.41 11.45
CA ASN A 35 -5.54 12.24 11.92
C ASN A 35 -4.28 12.08 11.06
N GLU A 36 -3.57 13.19 10.82
CA GLU A 36 -2.34 13.22 10.02
C GLU A 36 -1.24 12.32 10.60
N LYS A 37 -1.10 12.30 11.93
CA LYS A 37 -0.14 11.43 12.63
C LYS A 37 -0.41 9.94 12.39
N GLU A 38 -1.67 9.54 12.25
CA GLU A 38 -2.02 8.15 11.94
C GLU A 38 -1.75 7.82 10.48
N ARG A 39 -2.06 8.76 9.57
CA ARG A 39 -1.74 8.65 8.15
C ARG A 39 -0.24 8.42 7.94
N GLN A 40 0.60 9.23 8.57
CA GLN A 40 2.06 9.09 8.48
C GLN A 40 2.55 7.73 8.99
N LYS A 41 2.06 7.28 10.16
CA LYS A 41 2.42 5.95 10.71
C LYS A 41 2.07 4.80 9.76
N ILE A 42 0.99 4.94 8.99
CA ILE A 42 0.58 3.93 8.01
C ILE A 42 1.46 4.00 6.77
N ILE A 43 1.78 5.20 6.30
CA ILE A 43 2.71 5.44 5.18
C ILE A 43 4.08 4.85 5.47
N ASP A 44 4.65 5.14 6.64
CA ASP A 44 5.95 4.59 7.06
C ASP A 44 5.94 3.05 7.07
N LYS A 45 4.83 2.44 7.49
CA LYS A 45 4.66 0.98 7.44
C LYS A 45 4.62 0.46 6.01
N ILE A 46 3.99 1.17 5.08
CA ILE A 46 3.95 0.78 3.66
C ILE A 46 5.36 0.88 3.07
N LEU A 47 6.07 1.97 3.30
CA LEU A 47 7.44 2.19 2.81
C LEU A 47 8.43 1.16 3.37
N ARG A 48 8.28 0.76 4.64
CA ARG A 48 9.10 -0.30 5.23
C ARG A 48 8.87 -1.67 4.57
N ILE A 49 7.65 -1.94 4.08
CA ILE A 49 7.29 -3.20 3.40
C ILE A 49 7.69 -3.15 1.92
N ASP A 50 7.57 -1.97 1.32
CA ASP A 50 7.87 -1.72 -0.08
C ASP A 50 8.61 -0.40 -0.25
N PRO A 51 9.95 -0.40 -0.09
CA PRO A 51 10.75 0.82 -0.19
C PRO A 51 10.69 1.47 -1.57
N TRP A 52 10.37 0.67 -2.60
CA TRP A 52 10.20 1.11 -3.98
C TRP A 52 8.82 1.73 -4.23
N HIS A 53 7.92 1.68 -3.26
CA HIS A 53 6.67 2.43 -3.35
C HIS A 53 7.01 3.91 -3.22
N SER A 54 6.92 4.65 -4.32
CA SER A 54 7.26 6.07 -4.33
C SER A 54 6.40 6.84 -3.33
N TYR A 55 7.05 7.67 -2.51
CA TYR A 55 6.38 8.55 -1.57
C TYR A 55 5.34 9.45 -2.29
N GLY A 56 5.72 9.98 -3.45
CA GLY A 56 4.84 10.83 -4.27
C GLY A 56 3.54 10.15 -4.68
N PHE A 57 3.57 8.84 -4.96
CA PHE A 57 2.34 8.08 -5.29
C PHE A 57 1.42 7.93 -4.08
N LEU A 58 1.98 7.77 -2.87
CA LEU A 58 1.19 7.70 -1.64
C LEU A 58 0.59 9.06 -1.27
N GLU A 59 1.30 10.14 -1.57
CA GLU A 59 0.84 11.51 -1.33
C GLU A 59 -0.25 11.93 -2.31
N GLU A 60 -0.11 11.61 -3.61
CA GLU A 60 -1.20 11.73 -4.59
C GLU A 60 -2.42 10.92 -4.18
N PHE A 61 -2.20 9.71 -3.64
CA PHE A 61 -3.28 8.88 -3.12
C PHE A 61 -3.98 9.53 -1.93
N LEU A 62 -3.27 10.16 -1.00
CA LEU A 62 -3.88 10.94 0.08
C LEU A 62 -4.74 12.09 -0.46
N LYS A 63 -4.20 12.87 -1.38
CA LYS A 63 -4.94 13.97 -2.04
C LYS A 63 -6.20 13.48 -2.74
N SER A 64 -6.15 12.28 -3.34
CA SER A 64 -7.32 11.67 -3.98
C SER A 64 -8.42 11.30 -2.97
N ILE A 65 -8.04 10.81 -1.78
CA ILE A 65 -8.99 10.47 -0.71
C ILE A 65 -9.66 11.71 -0.15
N ASP A 66 -8.89 12.78 0.07
CA ASP A 66 -9.43 14.02 0.63
C ASP A 66 -10.39 14.69 -0.37
N LYS A 67 -10.08 14.68 -1.67
CA LYS A 67 -11.00 15.11 -2.74
C LYS A 67 -12.30 14.29 -2.79
N GLU A 68 -12.24 12.96 -2.66
CA GLU A 68 -13.44 12.11 -2.59
C GLU A 68 -14.33 12.49 -1.39
N LYS A 69 -13.73 12.83 -0.24
CA LYS A 69 -14.48 13.24 0.97
C LYS A 69 -15.11 14.62 0.85
N GLU A 70 -14.47 15.54 0.14
CA GLU A 70 -15.03 16.86 -0.14
C GLU A 70 -16.19 16.78 -1.14
N GLY A 71 -16.06 15.97 -2.19
CA GLY A 71 -17.13 15.75 -3.18
C GLY A 71 -18.35 15.00 -2.64
N ALA A 72 -18.19 14.13 -1.63
CA ALA A 72 -19.30 13.41 -0.99
C ALA A 72 -20.10 14.26 0.03
N LYS A 73 -19.68 15.51 0.30
CA LYS A 73 -20.35 16.44 1.20
C LYS A 73 -21.33 17.39 0.49
N VAL A 74 -21.51 17.26 -0.82
CA VAL A 74 -22.49 17.98 -1.66
C VAL A 74 -23.63 17.03 -1.99
#